data_AF-A0AA37WLS2-F1
#
_entry.id   AF-A0AA37WLS2-F1
#
_cell.length_a   1.000
_cell.length_b   1.000
_cell.length_c   1.000
_cell.angle_alpha   90.00
_cell.angle_beta   90.00
_cell.angle_gamma   90.00
#
_symmetry.space_group_name_H-M   'P 1'
#
loop_
_entity.id
_entity.type
_entity.pdbx_description
1 polymer ?
#
loop_
_entity_poly.entity_id
_entity_poly.type
_entity_poly.pdbx_seq_one_letter_code
_entity_poly.pdbx_strand_id
1 'polypeptide(L)'
;MYRELQGFLWDTLEEWTLQENQLFEVYTHQERVFWHLIFCLKHTEESVLLNDNDIKNELSFLMKYLHNDELCPLDVIGIRP
;
A
#
# COMPACT_ATOMS: atom_id res chain seq x y z
N MET A 1 -14.33 -3.97 -9.95
CA MET A 1 -12.87 -4.05 -9.71
C MET A 1 -12.27 -2.72 -9.29
N TYR A 2 -12.06 -1.72 -10.16
CA TYR A 2 -11.41 -0.45 -9.75
C TYR A 2 -12.22 0.36 -8.73
N ARG A 3 -13.56 0.39 -8.87
CA ARG A 3 -14.44 1.08 -7.89
C ARG A 3 -14.43 0.44 -6.50
N GLU A 4 -14.30 -0.89 -6.43
CA GLU A 4 -14.20 -1.62 -5.16
C GLU A 4 -12.85 -1.38 -4.50
N LEU A 5 -11.77 -1.35 -5.29
CA LEU A 5 -10.44 -0.96 -4.83
C LEU A 5 -10.45 0.47 -4.25
N GLN A 6 -11.03 1.42 -4.97
CA GLN A 6 -11.17 2.80 -4.50
C GLN A 6 -11.99 2.89 -3.20
N GLY A 7 -13.08 2.11 -3.08
CA GLY A 7 -13.86 2.00 -1.85
C GLY A 7 -13.00 1.50 -0.69
N PHE A 8 -12.30 0.37 -0.88
CA PHE A 8 -11.39 -0.19 0.12
C PHE A 8 -10.30 0.80 0.57
N LEU A 9 -9.71 1.55 -0.38
CA LEU A 9 -8.72 2.58 -0.06
C LEU A 9 -9.32 3.69 0.82
N TRP A 10 -10.54 4.13 0.51
CA TRP A 10 -11.24 5.12 1.32
C TRP A 10 -11.59 4.60 2.71
N ASP A 11 -12.13 3.38 2.80
CA ASP A 11 -12.46 2.74 4.09
C ASP A 11 -11.19 2.60 4.95
N THR A 12 -10.07 2.16 4.35
CA THR A 12 -8.78 2.03 5.03
C THR A 12 -8.27 3.39 5.56
N LEU A 13 -8.40 4.46 4.76
CA LEU A 13 -7.99 5.80 5.17
C LEU A 13 -8.91 6.36 6.26
N GLU A 14 -10.20 6.08 6.20
CA GLU A 14 -11.18 6.50 7.22
C GLU A 14 -10.90 5.79 8.55
N GLU A 15 -10.72 4.46 8.53
CA GLU A 15 -10.32 3.68 9.70
C GLU A 15 -9.01 4.18 10.31
N TRP A 16 -8.05 4.58 9.48
CA TRP A 16 -6.79 5.16 9.96
C TRP A 16 -6.98 6.43 10.77
N THR A 17 -7.96 7.29 10.41
CA THR A 17 -8.24 8.53 11.16
C THR A 17 -8.76 8.29 12.58
N LEU A 18 -9.27 7.07 12.85
CA LEU A 18 -9.77 6.68 14.16
C LEU A 18 -8.64 6.22 15.10
N GLN A 19 -7.46 5.93 14.58
CA GLN A 19 -6.31 5.62 15.42
C GLN A 19 -5.70 6.89 16.02
N GLU A 20 -5.55 6.91 17.34
CA GLU A 20 -4.72 7.90 18.05
C GLU A 20 -3.23 7.58 17.81
N ASN A 21 -2.78 7.77 16.57
CA ASN A 21 -1.39 7.58 16.21
C ASN A 21 -0.53 8.66 16.86
N GLN A 22 0.42 8.25 17.70
CA GLN A 22 1.40 9.19 18.23
C GLN A 22 2.29 9.63 17.08
N LEU A 23 2.26 10.93 16.74
CA LEU A 23 3.06 11.57 15.68
C LEU A 23 4.56 11.19 15.73
N PHE A 24 5.06 10.74 16.88
CA PHE A 24 6.46 10.40 17.14
C PHE A 24 6.79 8.90 17.10
N GLU A 25 5.81 8.02 16.84
CA GLU A 25 6.10 6.60 16.68
C GLU A 25 6.92 6.33 15.42
N VAL A 26 7.91 5.45 15.56
CA VAL A 26 8.77 5.02 14.46
C VAL A 26 8.00 4.05 13.58
N TYR A 27 7.94 4.33 12.29
CA TYR A 27 7.36 3.41 11.31
C TYR A 27 8.07 2.06 11.36
N THR A 28 7.30 0.98 11.52
CA THR A 28 7.84 -0.34 11.21
C THR A 28 8.08 -0.45 9.70
N HIS A 29 9.01 -1.30 9.29
CA HIS A 29 9.22 -1.51 7.85
C HIS A 29 7.93 -2.04 7.18
N GLN A 30 7.21 -2.94 7.85
CA GLN A 30 5.92 -3.45 7.38
C GLN A 30 4.87 -2.34 7.17
N GLU A 31 4.80 -1.38 8.09
CA GLU A 31 3.93 -0.21 7.96
C GLU A 31 4.35 0.68 6.77
N ARG A 32 5.65 0.87 6.54
CA ARG A 32 6.15 1.58 5.34
C ARG A 32 5.77 0.86 4.05
N VAL A 33 5.85 -0.48 4.01
CA VAL A 33 5.44 -1.26 2.85
C VAL A 33 3.93 -1.13 2.61
N PHE A 34 3.14 -1.19 3.68
CA PHE A 34 1.70 -1.01 3.61
C PHE A 34 1.33 0.35 3.02
N TRP A 35 1.89 1.44 3.53
CA TRP A 35 1.62 2.77 3.00
C TRP A 35 2.14 2.97 1.59
N HIS A 36 3.23 2.31 1.22
CA HIS A 36 3.75 2.33 -0.14
C HIS A 36 2.79 1.63 -1.11
N LEU A 37 2.23 0.48 -0.72
CA LEU A 37 1.22 -0.23 -1.51
C LEU A 37 -0.01 0.65 -1.74
N ILE A 38 -0.52 1.29 -0.69
CA ILE A 38 -1.66 2.24 -0.78
C ILE A 38 -1.32 3.41 -1.71
N PHE A 39 -0.11 3.96 -1.60
CA PHE A 39 0.36 5.04 -2.45
C PHE A 39 0.38 4.64 -3.93
N CYS A 40 0.94 3.46 -4.26
CA CYS A 40 0.99 2.96 -5.62
C CYS A 40 -0.42 2.75 -6.17
N LEU A 41 -1.30 2.06 -5.43
CA LEU A 41 -2.68 1.82 -5.86
C LEU A 41 -3.48 3.11 -6.12
N LYS A 42 -3.20 4.19 -5.39
CA LYS A 42 -3.85 5.50 -5.58
C LYS A 42 -3.32 6.27 -6.78
N HIS A 43 -2.03 6.15 -7.09
CA HIS A 43 -1.37 6.91 -8.17
C HIS A 43 -1.30 6.15 -9.49
N THR A 44 -1.54 4.85 -9.50
CA THR A 44 -1.59 4.06 -10.72
C THR A 44 -2.97 4.18 -11.38
N GLU A 45 -2.98 4.55 -12.66
CA GLU A 45 -4.21 4.56 -13.46
C GLU A 45 -4.75 3.13 -13.67
N GLU A 46 -6.07 2.99 -13.79
CA GLU A 46 -6.73 1.70 -14.02
C GLU A 46 -6.19 0.98 -15.28
N SER A 47 -5.91 1.73 -16.34
CA SER A 47 -5.34 1.23 -17.59
C SER A 47 -3.96 0.58 -17.38
N VAL A 48 -3.14 1.16 -16.50
CA VAL A 48 -1.79 0.67 -16.15
C VAL A 48 -1.92 -0.55 -15.25
N LEU A 49 -2.78 -0.51 -14.22
CA LEU A 49 -3.05 -1.67 -13.36
C LEU A 49 -3.49 -2.91 -14.14
N LEU A 50 -4.20 -2.74 -15.25
CA LEU A 50 -4.72 -3.84 -16.05
C LEU A 50 -3.72 -4.37 -17.09
N ASN A 51 -2.83 -3.54 -17.62
CA ASN A 51 -2.01 -3.90 -18.78
C ASN A 51 -0.51 -3.98 -18.47
N ASP A 52 -0.04 -3.37 -17.40
CA ASP A 52 1.36 -3.35 -17.02
C ASP A 52 1.70 -4.51 -16.08
N ASN A 53 2.49 -5.47 -16.57
CA ASN A 53 2.89 -6.63 -15.79
C ASN A 53 3.97 -6.29 -14.75
N ASP A 54 4.77 -5.25 -14.98
CA ASP A 54 5.83 -4.86 -14.04
C ASP A 54 5.19 -4.28 -12.78
N ILE A 55 4.20 -3.40 -12.95
CA ILE A 55 3.40 -2.86 -11.84
C ILE A 55 2.66 -3.97 -11.09
N LYS A 56 2.04 -4.92 -11.80
CA LYS A 56 1.37 -6.06 -11.14
C LYS A 56 2.34 -6.92 -10.33
N ASN A 57 3.54 -7.16 -10.85
CA ASN A 57 4.57 -7.92 -10.16
C ASN A 57 5.06 -7.19 -8.91
N GLU A 58 5.28 -5.87 -9.00
CA GLU A 58 5.65 -5.03 -7.87
C GLU A 58 4.56 -5.05 -6.78
N LEU A 59 3.30 -4.80 -7.13
CA LEU A 59 2.18 -4.86 -6.19
C LEU A 59 2.05 -6.25 -5.53
N SER A 60 2.23 -7.31 -6.32
CA SER A 60 2.20 -8.69 -5.80
C SER A 60 3.34 -8.96 -4.83
N PHE A 61 4.55 -8.46 -5.11
CA PHE A 61 5.72 -8.58 -4.23
C PHE A 61 5.47 -7.88 -2.89
N LEU A 62 4.96 -6.65 -2.91
CA LEU A 62 4.60 -5.91 -1.69
C LEU A 62 3.55 -6.65 -0.86
N MET A 63 2.51 -7.20 -1.50
CA MET A 63 1.47 -7.98 -0.81
C MET A 63 2.04 -9.24 -0.15
N LYS A 64 2.90 -9.98 -0.84
CA LYS A 64 3.52 -11.18 -0.28
C LYS A 64 4.43 -10.87 0.91
N TYR A 65 5.18 -9.76 0.86
CA TYR A 65 5.92 -9.30 2.03
C TYR A 65 4.99 -9.01 3.22
N LEU A 66 3.86 -8.32 2.99
CA LEU A 66 2.87 -8.04 4.06
C LEU A 66 2.25 -9.31 4.64
N HIS A 67 2.14 -10.38 3.85
CA HIS A 67 1.70 -11.70 4.29
C HIS A 67 2.80 -12.54 4.97
N ASN A 68 4.03 -12.01 5.09
CA ASN A 68 5.23 -12.70 5.58
C ASN A 68 5.72 -13.86 4.70
N ASP A 69 5.37 -13.84 3.41
CA ASP A 69 5.71 -14.91 2.46
C ASP A 69 6.97 -14.62 1.61
N GLU A 70 7.47 -13.38 1.62
CA GLU A 70 8.63 -12.97 0.79
C GLU A 70 9.62 -12.04 1.51
N LEU A 71 10.75 -11.79 0.84
CA LEU A 71 11.85 -10.95 1.29
C LEU A 71 11.45 -9.46 1.36
N CYS A 72 12.17 -8.73 2.20
CA CYS A 72 11.96 -7.31 2.49
C CYS A 72 12.22 -6.41 1.26
N PRO A 73 11.23 -5.60 0.81
CA PRO A 73 11.44 -4.60 -0.24
C PRO A 73 12.38 -3.49 0.24
N LEU A 74 13.32 -3.05 -0.59
CA LEU A 74 14.31 -2.03 -0.21
C LEU A 74 13.86 -0.60 -0.56
N ASP A 75 13.13 -0.43 -1.67
CA ASP A 75 12.80 0.88 -2.25
C ASP A 75 11.39 1.37 -1.87
N VAL A 76 11.01 1.27 -0.60
CA VAL A 76 9.69 1.70 -0.11
C VAL A 76 9.67 3.12 0.44
N ILE A 77 8.83 3.96 -0.16
CA ILE A 77 8.61 5.38 0.22
C ILE A 77 7.30 5.62 0.98
N GLY A 78 6.67 4.57 1.52
CA GLY A 78 5.38 4.70 2.19
C GLY A 78 5.46 5.54 3.45
N ILE A 79 4.54 6.50 3.56
CA ILE A 79 4.40 7.42 4.69
C ILE A 79 2.92 7.42 5.09
N ARG A 80 2.63 7.27 6.38
CA ARG A 80 1.27 7.38 6.90
C ARG A 80 0.74 8.81 6.73
N PRO A 81 -0.54 9.00 6.37
CA PRO A 81 -1.17 10.31 6.35
C PRO A 81 -1.33 10.90 7.75
#